data_AF-F0KJ03-F1
#
_entry.id   AF-F0KJ03-F1
#
_cell.length_a   1.000
_cell.length_b   1.000
_cell.length_c   1.000
_cell.angle_alpha   90.00
_cell.angle_beta   90.00
_cell.angle_gamma   90.00
#
_symmetry.space_group_name_H-M   'P 1'
#
loop_
_entity.id
_entity.type
_entity.pdbx_description
1 polymer ?
#
loop_
_entity_poly.entity_id
_entity_poly.type
_entity_poly.pdbx_seq_one_letter_code
_entity_poly.pdbx_strand_id
1 'polypeptide(L)'
;MSFIIIIFIFFVFAYILFKVFSKVSLELPESTLKIAGKIFTENKNFFEHEIIVTLYQEELITLVGNQNGDRTKVFKNAVICLEKETDKIAVYIDTLRVGYLNKINASSFVNFLKIKGFSDKDAFEVDAVIISEKLSKWSVKLDIPYDMEKFRFDKY
;
A
#
# COMPACT_ATOMS: atom_id res chain seq x y z
N MET A 1 -1.68 32.90 -40.42
CA MET A 1 -2.55 31.73 -40.14
C MET A 1 -1.76 30.54 -39.59
N SER A 2 -0.64 30.14 -40.19
CA SER A 2 0.12 28.95 -39.79
C SER A 2 0.61 28.95 -38.33
N PHE A 3 0.99 30.10 -37.78
CA PHE A 3 1.47 30.21 -36.39
C PHE A 3 0.39 29.91 -35.35
N ILE A 4 -0.85 30.34 -35.60
CA ILE A 4 -1.99 30.10 -34.70
C ILE A 4 -2.35 28.61 -34.69
N ILE A 5 -2.27 27.95 -35.85
CA ILE A 5 -2.51 26.52 -35.99
C ILE A 5 -1.47 25.71 -35.20
N ILE A 6 -0.20 26.11 -35.26
CA ILE A 6 0.89 25.46 -34.51
C ILE A 6 0.66 25.58 -33.00
N ILE A 7 0.30 26.77 -32.50
CA ILE A 7 0.00 26.97 -31.07
C ILE A 7 -1.18 26.10 -30.63
N PHE A 8 -2.23 26.02 -31.45
CA PHE A 8 -3.40 25.20 -31.13
C PHE A 8 -3.06 23.70 -31.05
N ILE A 9 -2.21 23.21 -31.96
CA ILE A 9 -1.72 21.82 -31.94
C ILE A 9 -0.91 21.56 -30.66
N PHE A 10 0.01 22.46 -30.29
CA PHE A 10 0.76 22.33 -29.04
C PHE A 10 -0.14 22.34 -27.80
N PHE A 11 -1.19 23.16 -27.80
CA PHE A 11 -2.13 23.25 -26.69
C PHE A 11 -2.97 21.97 -26.54
N VAL A 12 -3.45 21.41 -27.66
CA VAL A 12 -4.17 20.12 -27.66
C VAL A 12 -3.26 18.99 -27.21
N PHE A 13 -2.00 18.99 -27.66
CA PHE A 13 -1.01 17.98 -27.25
C PHE A 13 -0.70 18.07 -25.75
N ALA A 14 -0.51 19.28 -25.23
CA ALA A 14 -0.32 19.53 -23.81
C ALA A 14 -1.54 19.11 -22.97
N TYR A 15 -2.76 19.36 -23.47
CA TYR A 15 -3.99 18.94 -22.82
C TYR A 15 -4.14 17.41 -22.78
N ILE A 16 -3.80 16.71 -23.87
CA ILE A 16 -3.80 15.24 -23.92
C ILE A 16 -2.75 14.67 -22.96
N LEU A 17 -1.52 15.22 -22.95
CA LEU A 17 -0.49 14.84 -21.99
C LEU A 17 -0.99 15.04 -20.55
N PHE A 18 -1.52 16.22 -20.24
CA PHE A 18 -2.04 16.54 -18.91
C PHE A 18 -3.15 15.58 -18.51
N LYS A 19 -4.04 15.19 -19.43
CA LYS A 19 -5.13 14.23 -19.19
C LYS A 19 -4.64 12.79 -18.96
N VAL A 20 -3.53 12.41 -19.58
CA VAL A 20 -2.85 11.12 -19.33
C VAL A 20 -2.18 11.11 -17.96
N PHE A 21 -1.52 12.20 -17.56
CA PHE A 21 -0.87 12.34 -16.25
C PHE A 21 -1.85 12.61 -15.08
N SER A 22 -3.08 13.06 -15.35
CA SER A 22 -4.09 13.34 -14.31
C SER A 22 -5.03 12.16 -14.01
N LYS A 23 -4.83 11.00 -14.65
CA LYS A 23 -5.35 9.75 -14.11
C LYS A 23 -4.49 9.39 -12.91
N VAL A 24 -5.05 9.52 -11.71
CA VAL A 24 -4.47 9.04 -10.45
C VAL A 24 -4.25 7.53 -10.60
N SER A 25 -3.04 7.20 -11.00
CA SER A 25 -2.52 5.85 -11.14
C SER A 25 -1.74 5.63 -9.85
N LEU A 26 -2.08 4.59 -9.08
CA LEU A 26 -1.24 4.20 -7.96
C LEU A 26 0.08 3.68 -8.54
N GLU A 27 1.07 4.57 -8.66
CA GLU A 27 2.44 4.23 -9.06
C GLU A 27 3.15 3.58 -7.86
N LEU A 28 2.87 2.30 -7.66
CA LEU A 28 3.75 1.42 -6.92
C LEU A 28 4.93 1.05 -7.83
N PRO A 29 6.17 0.97 -7.32
CA PRO A 29 7.34 0.79 -8.17
C PRO A 29 7.18 -0.49 -9.00
N GLU A 30 7.20 -0.32 -10.33
CA GLU A 30 7.55 -1.32 -11.34
C GLU A 30 6.59 -2.48 -11.67
N SER A 31 5.36 -2.55 -11.16
CA SER A 31 4.34 -3.42 -11.80
C SER A 31 2.90 -3.01 -11.51
N THR A 32 2.01 -3.19 -12.49
CA THR A 32 0.57 -3.25 -12.24
C THR A 32 0.28 -4.46 -11.36
N LEU A 33 0.35 -4.26 -10.04
CA LEU A 33 -0.10 -5.22 -9.06
C LEU A 33 -1.58 -5.47 -9.26
N LYS A 34 -1.97 -6.74 -9.30
CA LYS A 34 -3.37 -7.12 -9.37
C LYS A 34 -3.85 -7.38 -7.96
N ILE A 35 -4.77 -6.54 -7.46
CA ILE A 35 -5.41 -6.81 -6.18
C ILE A 35 -6.33 -8.02 -6.38
N ALA A 36 -5.92 -9.17 -5.85
CA ALA A 36 -6.60 -10.45 -6.01
C ALA A 36 -7.71 -10.64 -4.98
N GLY A 37 -7.67 -9.90 -3.87
CA GLY A 37 -8.66 -9.99 -2.82
C GLY A 37 -8.25 -9.24 -1.56
N LYS A 38 -9.00 -9.47 -0.49
CA LYS A 38 -8.77 -8.91 0.85
C LYS A 38 -8.50 -10.02 1.85
N ILE A 39 -7.45 -9.85 2.67
CA ILE A 39 -7.09 -10.70 3.80
C ILE A 39 -7.52 -10.00 5.09
N PHE A 40 -8.10 -10.77 6.01
CA PHE A 40 -8.53 -10.26 7.31
C PHE A 40 -8.49 -11.35 8.37
N THR A 41 -8.40 -10.93 9.63
CA THR A 41 -8.42 -11.85 10.78
C THR A 41 -9.87 -12.29 11.10
N GLU A 42 -10.05 -13.48 11.66
CA GLU A 42 -11.37 -13.90 12.16
C GLU A 42 -11.80 -13.08 13.39
N ASN A 43 -10.85 -12.71 14.25
CA ASN A 43 -11.09 -11.80 15.35
C ASN A 43 -10.82 -10.37 14.90
N LYS A 44 -11.87 -9.66 14.50
CA LYS A 44 -11.86 -8.22 14.28
C LYS A 44 -11.11 -7.54 15.45
N ASN A 45 -9.97 -6.91 15.16
CA ASN A 45 -9.05 -6.17 16.07
C ASN A 45 -7.70 -6.84 16.43
N PHE A 46 -7.25 -7.91 15.75
CA PHE A 46 -5.90 -8.45 15.96
C PHE A 46 -4.86 -7.77 15.06
N PHE A 47 -4.54 -6.53 15.43
CA PHE A 47 -3.46 -5.75 14.83
C PHE A 47 -2.10 -6.17 15.43
N GLU A 48 -1.67 -7.40 15.15
CA GLU A 48 -0.45 -7.98 15.75
C GLU A 48 0.83 -7.61 14.99
N HIS A 49 0.73 -7.45 13.68
CA HIS A 49 1.90 -7.15 12.87
C HIS A 49 2.18 -5.64 12.87
N GLU A 50 3.23 -5.22 13.59
CA GLU A 50 3.65 -3.83 13.68
C GLU A 50 4.89 -3.54 12.83
N ILE A 51 4.79 -2.50 12.02
CA ILE A 51 5.85 -1.96 11.18
C ILE A 51 6.21 -0.58 11.73
N ILE A 52 7.43 -0.43 12.20
CA ILE A 52 7.95 0.87 12.65
C ILE A 52 8.41 1.63 11.41
N VAL A 53 7.81 2.79 11.16
CA VAL A 53 8.11 3.58 9.97
C VAL A 53 9.20 4.59 10.27
N THR A 54 10.36 4.40 9.66
CA THR A 54 11.54 5.28 9.81
C THR A 54 11.79 6.16 8.59
N LEU A 55 11.38 5.72 7.40
CA LEU A 55 11.47 6.45 6.14
C LEU A 55 10.07 6.90 5.70
N TYR A 56 9.97 8.03 4.99
CA TYR A 56 8.71 8.58 4.47
C TYR A 56 7.68 9.04 5.51
N GLN A 57 8.17 9.51 6.66
CA GLN A 57 7.30 10.00 7.74
C GLN A 57 6.52 11.26 7.33
N GLU A 58 7.10 12.16 6.53
CA GLU A 58 6.45 13.39 6.08
C GLU A 58 5.26 13.11 5.14
N GLU A 59 5.41 12.15 4.24
CA GLU A 59 4.35 11.68 3.36
C GLU A 59 3.24 10.99 4.17
N LEU A 60 3.60 10.14 5.14
CA LEU A 60 2.65 9.53 6.08
C LEU A 60 1.89 10.55 6.94
N ILE A 61 2.57 11.61 7.39
CA ILE A 61 1.93 12.74 8.09
C ILE A 61 0.86 13.35 7.20
N THR A 62 1.15 13.55 5.91
CA THR A 62 0.19 14.09 4.95
C THR A 62 -1.02 13.16 4.77
N LEU A 63 -0.81 11.84 4.75
CA LEU A 63 -1.87 10.84 4.62
C LEU A 63 -2.81 10.77 5.84
N VAL A 64 -2.27 11.00 7.04
CA VAL A 64 -3.02 10.96 8.30
C VAL A 64 -3.63 12.32 8.66
N GLY A 65 -3.06 13.41 8.15
CA GLY A 65 -3.44 14.78 8.48
C GLY A 65 -2.59 15.37 9.60
N ASN A 66 -2.67 16.69 9.75
CA ASN A 66 -1.89 17.43 10.75
C ASN A 66 -2.28 16.99 12.16
N GLN A 67 -1.30 16.55 12.95
CA GLN A 67 -1.55 16.04 14.29
C GLN A 67 -1.58 17.17 15.30
N ASN A 68 -2.76 17.41 15.87
CA ASN A 68 -2.93 18.26 17.05
C ASN A 68 -3.12 17.38 18.29
N GLY A 69 -2.01 17.06 18.97
CA GLY A 69 -2.01 16.30 20.22
C GLY A 69 -0.92 15.23 20.26
N ASP A 70 -0.89 14.46 21.36
CA ASP A 70 0.19 13.50 21.64
C ASP A 70 0.03 12.14 20.95
N ARG A 71 -1.18 11.80 20.49
CA ARG A 71 -1.48 10.51 19.84
C ARG A 71 -2.57 10.64 18.78
N THR A 72 -2.33 10.05 17.62
CA THR A 72 -3.33 9.91 16.54
C THR A 72 -3.39 8.47 16.06
N LYS A 73 -4.60 8.01 15.77
CA LYS A 73 -4.89 6.67 15.25
C LYS A 73 -5.82 6.80 14.04
N VAL A 74 -5.40 6.30 12.89
CA VAL A 74 -6.20 6.33 11.65
C VAL A 74 -6.27 4.94 11.03
N PHE A 75 -7.47 4.55 10.61
CA PHE A 75 -7.72 3.30 9.89
C PHE A 75 -7.57 3.53 8.38
N LYS A 76 -6.84 2.64 7.71
CA LYS A 76 -6.55 2.67 6.27
C LYS A 76 -6.55 1.25 5.72
N ASN A 77 -6.62 1.11 4.40
CA ASN A 77 -6.29 -0.14 3.72
C ASN A 77 -4.79 -0.13 3.40
N ALA A 78 -4.11 -1.20 3.72
CA ALA A 78 -2.78 -1.49 3.23
C ALA A 78 -2.85 -2.54 2.12
N VAL A 79 -1.88 -2.50 1.21
CA VAL A 79 -1.68 -3.52 0.20
C VAL A 79 -0.40 -4.27 0.53
N ILE A 80 -0.48 -5.60 0.56
CA ILE A 80 0.69 -6.48 0.71
C ILE A 80 0.94 -7.24 -0.59
N CYS A 81 2.21 -7.28 -1.01
CA CYS A 81 2.63 -7.99 -2.21
C CYS A 81 4.09 -8.41 -2.13
N LEU A 82 4.48 -9.38 -2.96
CA LEU A 82 5.88 -9.77 -3.11
C LEU A 82 6.64 -8.73 -3.94
N GLU A 83 7.68 -8.13 -3.36
CA GLU A 83 8.61 -7.23 -4.05
C GLU A 83 9.74 -8.06 -4.66
N LYS A 84 9.87 -8.07 -6.00
CA LYS A 84 10.77 -8.97 -6.72
C LYS A 84 12.24 -8.66 -6.49
N GLU A 85 12.56 -7.39 -6.32
CA GLU A 85 13.92 -6.89 -6.18
C GLU A 85 14.54 -7.32 -4.85
N THR A 86 13.70 -7.45 -3.81
CA THR A 86 14.15 -7.78 -2.45
C THR A 86 13.69 -9.14 -1.95
N ASP A 87 12.80 -9.83 -2.68
CA ASP A 87 12.15 -11.08 -2.27
C ASP A 87 11.46 -10.97 -0.90
N LYS A 88 10.94 -9.77 -0.59
CA LYS A 88 10.23 -9.47 0.66
C LYS A 88 8.77 -9.16 0.39
N ILE A 89 7.94 -9.37 1.40
CA ILE A 89 6.54 -8.95 1.33
C ILE A 89 6.48 -7.49 1.77
N ALA A 90 6.38 -6.61 0.79
CA ALA A 90 6.27 -5.18 0.99
C ALA A 90 4.85 -4.80 1.38
N VAL A 91 4.75 -3.76 2.20
CA VAL A 91 3.49 -3.23 2.70
C VAL A 91 3.38 -1.79 2.24
N TYR A 92 2.26 -1.48 1.59
CA TYR A 92 2.00 -0.20 0.99
C TYR A 92 0.72 0.42 1.53
N ILE A 93 0.73 1.74 1.74
CA ILE A 93 -0.45 2.54 2.09
C ILE A 93 -0.49 3.73 1.15
N ASP A 94 -1.61 3.95 0.45
CA ASP A 94 -1.78 5.08 -0.49
C ASP A 94 -0.55 5.26 -1.41
N THR A 95 -0.08 4.17 -2.06
CA THR A 95 1.17 4.01 -2.85
C THR A 95 2.50 3.99 -2.09
N LEU A 96 2.53 4.44 -0.85
CA LEU A 96 3.78 4.59 -0.11
C LEU A 96 4.24 3.26 0.49
N ARG A 97 5.50 2.87 0.23
CA ARG A 97 6.11 1.71 0.90
C ARG A 97 6.41 2.05 2.36
N VAL A 98 5.59 1.53 3.26
CA VAL A 98 5.74 1.80 4.71
C VAL A 98 6.66 0.79 5.39
N GLY A 99 6.90 -0.35 4.77
CA GLY A 99 7.88 -1.34 5.25
C GLY A 99 7.64 -2.72 4.67
N TYR A 100 8.06 -3.73 5.44
CA TYR A 100 7.96 -5.14 5.06
C TYR A 100 7.36 -5.96 6.20
N LEU A 101 6.70 -7.06 5.83
CA LEU A 101 6.34 -8.07 6.81
C LEU A 101 7.59 -8.68 7.46
N ASN A 102 7.43 -9.15 8.69
CA ASN A 102 8.46 -9.91 9.37
C ASN A 102 8.67 -11.26 8.64
N LYS A 103 9.78 -11.94 8.94
CA LYS A 103 10.15 -13.20 8.27
C LYS A 103 9.09 -14.30 8.38
N ILE A 104 8.40 -14.40 9.52
CA ILE A 104 7.39 -15.43 9.78
C ILE A 104 6.17 -15.17 8.88
N ASN A 105 5.58 -13.98 8.99
CA ASN A 105 4.42 -13.57 8.20
C ASN A 105 4.72 -13.57 6.69
N ALA A 106 5.92 -13.14 6.28
CA ALA A 106 6.35 -13.18 4.89
C ALA A 106 6.37 -14.62 4.36
N SER A 107 6.96 -15.55 5.11
CA SER A 107 6.99 -16.97 4.73
C SER A 107 5.58 -17.56 4.60
N SER A 108 4.69 -17.25 5.54
CA SER A 108 3.32 -17.76 5.51
C SER A 108 2.51 -17.17 4.35
N PHE A 109 2.70 -15.89 4.01
CA PHE A 109 2.08 -15.26 2.85
C PHE A 109 2.56 -15.89 1.53
N VAL A 110 3.87 -16.12 1.37
CA VAL A 110 4.40 -16.81 0.18
C VAL A 110 3.84 -18.22 0.04
N ASN A 111 3.72 -18.95 1.15
CA ASN A 111 3.10 -20.27 1.15
C ASN A 111 1.62 -20.21 0.77
N PHE A 112 0.89 -19.21 1.26
CA PHE A 112 -0.50 -18.98 0.84
C PHE A 112 -0.63 -18.75 -0.66
N LEU A 113 0.19 -17.87 -1.25
CA LEU A 113 0.16 -17.61 -2.69
C LEU A 113 0.33 -18.93 -3.47
N LYS A 114 1.30 -19.75 -3.07
CA LYS A 114 1.56 -21.06 -3.68
C LYS A 114 0.39 -22.04 -3.51
N ILE A 115 -0.10 -22.21 -2.28
CA ILE A 115 -1.17 -23.17 -1.95
C ILE A 115 -2.47 -22.83 -2.69
N LYS A 116 -2.78 -21.54 -2.84
CA LYS A 116 -4.01 -21.07 -3.50
C LYS A 116 -3.84 -20.79 -5.00
N GLY A 117 -2.65 -21.00 -5.55
CA GLY A 117 -2.37 -20.83 -6.98
C GLY A 117 -2.37 -19.37 -7.44
N PHE A 118 -2.05 -18.43 -6.55
CA PHE A 118 -1.82 -17.04 -6.90
C PHE A 118 -0.40 -16.84 -7.47
N SER A 119 -0.27 -15.85 -8.32
CA SER A 119 1.00 -15.41 -8.89
C SER A 119 1.77 -14.51 -7.92
N ASP A 120 3.05 -14.33 -8.20
CA ASP A 120 3.93 -13.35 -7.54
C ASP A 120 3.52 -11.89 -7.77
N LYS A 121 2.61 -11.63 -8.72
CA LYS A 121 2.06 -10.30 -9.03
C LYS A 121 0.73 -10.02 -8.33
N ASP A 122 0.16 -11.03 -7.67
CA ASP A 122 -1.09 -10.88 -6.95
C ASP A 122 -0.82 -10.20 -5.60
N ALA A 123 -1.55 -9.12 -5.37
CA ALA A 123 -1.51 -8.34 -4.15
C ALA A 123 -2.81 -8.52 -3.36
N PHE A 124 -2.74 -8.30 -2.06
CA PHE A 124 -3.90 -8.43 -1.19
C PHE A 124 -4.09 -7.17 -0.35
N GLU A 125 -5.33 -6.75 -0.23
CA GLU A 125 -5.72 -5.70 0.71
C GLU A 125 -5.77 -6.26 2.13
N VAL A 126 -5.36 -5.45 3.09
CA VAL A 126 -5.38 -5.75 4.52
C VAL A 126 -5.81 -4.50 5.26
N ASP A 127 -6.63 -4.64 6.30
CA ASP A 127 -6.96 -3.50 7.15
C ASP A 127 -5.74 -3.08 7.97
N ALA A 128 -5.46 -1.79 8.02
CA ALA A 128 -4.29 -1.22 8.68
C ALA A 128 -4.68 -0.08 9.61
N VAL A 129 -3.92 0.07 10.69
CA VAL A 129 -4.01 1.18 11.62
C VAL A 129 -2.67 1.88 11.65
N ILE A 130 -2.68 3.15 11.32
CA ILE A 130 -1.54 4.04 11.48
C ILE A 130 -1.63 4.68 12.87
N ILE A 131 -0.57 4.53 13.66
CA ILE A 131 -0.45 5.07 15.01
C ILE A 131 0.73 6.03 15.03
N SER A 132 0.52 7.22 15.58
CA SER A 132 1.59 8.13 15.96
C SER A 132 1.59 8.31 17.47
N GLU A 133 2.75 8.15 18.11
CA GLU A 133 2.93 8.38 19.55
C GLU A 133 3.75 9.65 19.87
N LYS A 134 4.05 10.47 18.84
CA LYS A 134 4.75 11.77 18.84
C LYS A 134 5.00 12.18 17.38
N LEU A 135 5.32 13.47 17.14
CA LEU A 135 5.63 14.00 15.80
C LEU A 135 6.65 13.17 14.99
N SER A 136 7.54 12.41 15.65
CA SER A 136 8.64 11.68 15.03
C SER A 136 8.54 10.15 15.06
N LYS A 137 7.50 9.56 15.69
CA LYS A 137 7.40 8.10 15.83
C LYS A 137 6.06 7.59 15.32
N TRP A 138 6.14 6.86 14.20
CA TRP A 138 5.01 6.28 13.49
C TRP A 138 5.13 4.77 13.46
N SER A 139 4.01 4.09 13.69
CA SER A 139 3.89 2.67 13.44
C SER A 139 2.62 2.34 12.69
N VAL A 140 2.70 1.31 11.86
CA VAL A 140 1.57 0.75 11.12
C VAL A 140 1.32 -0.62 11.67
N LYS A 141 0.10 -0.88 12.14
CA LYS A 141 -0.33 -2.21 12.54
C LYS A 141 -1.29 -2.78 11.52
N LEU A 142 -1.04 -4.00 11.09
CA LEU A 142 -1.85 -4.68 10.09
C LEU A 142 -2.76 -5.72 10.75
N ASP A 143 -4.00 -5.83 10.28
CA ASP A 143 -4.96 -6.86 10.65
C ASP A 143 -4.65 -8.17 9.91
N ILE A 144 -3.48 -8.70 10.19
CA ILE A 144 -3.03 -10.03 9.78
C ILE A 144 -2.55 -10.77 11.01
N PRO A 145 -2.90 -12.05 11.15
CA PRO A 145 -2.40 -12.86 12.26
C PRO A 145 -0.89 -13.07 12.08
N TYR A 146 -0.16 -13.21 13.19
CA TYR A 146 1.26 -13.59 13.16
C TYR A 146 1.49 -14.94 12.46
N ASP A 147 0.49 -15.81 12.57
CA ASP A 147 0.40 -17.09 11.91
C ASP A 147 -0.73 -17.06 10.88
N MET A 148 -0.35 -16.95 9.60
CA MET A 148 -1.29 -16.91 8.49
C MET A 148 -1.92 -18.28 8.16
N GLU A 149 -1.86 -19.30 9.02
CA GLU A 149 -2.71 -20.49 8.85
C GLU A 149 -4.20 -20.22 9.18
N LYS A 150 -4.51 -19.11 9.87
CA LYS A 150 -5.85 -18.83 10.43
C LYS A 150 -6.58 -17.61 9.84
N PHE A 151 -6.16 -17.06 8.70
CA PHE A 151 -6.85 -15.91 8.11
C PHE A 151 -7.98 -16.33 7.17
N ARG A 152 -8.94 -15.42 7.01
CA ARG A 152 -9.93 -15.49 5.93
C ARG A 152 -9.50 -14.57 4.80
N PHE A 153 -9.84 -14.98 3.58
CA PHE A 153 -9.65 -14.13 2.43
C PHE A 153 -10.89 -14.18 1.55
N ASP A 154 -11.25 -13.01 1.04
CA ASP A 154 -12.28 -12.86 0.02
C ASP A 154 -11.58 -12.51 -1.29
N LYS A 155 -11.83 -13.29 -2.33
CA LYS A 155 -11.34 -13.01 -3.68
C LYS A 155 -12.24 -11.98 -4.34
N TYR A 156 -11.65 -11.04 -5.07
CA TYR A 156 -12.39 -10.09 -5.92
C TYR A 156 -12.77 -10.70 -7.28
#